data_AF-A0A1G4ZCZ6-F1
#
_entry.id   AF-A0A1G4ZCZ6-F1
#
_cell.length_a   1.000
_cell.length_b   1.000
_cell.length_c   1.000
_cell.angle_alpha   90.00
_cell.angle_beta   90.00
_cell.angle_gamma   90.00
#
_symmetry.space_group_name_H-M   'P 1'
#
loop_
_entity.id
_entity.type
_entity.pdbx_description
1 polymer ?
#
loop_
_entity_poly.entity_id
_entity_poly.type
_entity_poly.pdbx_seq_one_letter_code
_entity_poly.pdbx_strand_id
1 'polypeptide(L)'
;MDEFMIQNDEFLRASLLSYKNCKLFQAKIDSFEIFEFIIYSDSRFTDEVKGNLVYSFLNMIPFETVGVRPTLTVRALSALNTTKLSFMDEKPNSDDYHGGWLSDEIAALVSLKLGVRAHAGSNVREYEGSQLDYGRPRAEQNPPPPLMSKGSLIVPSAQKYIEISQLKLINDIYKLSEKDFNSLIKSARNFQDSLWICESSPNLAWLLMVSALEVAAGNWDSSRGDKVERFKASKPQLFDRLLDLKFDGLIEEIATEFEGTFGATKKFCDFCVNFLPDAPPIRPKSGKIEWTEDNLLNIFKSVYKLRSLALHAGKPFPQPMCSPPDNYFGLAEQAILPPTSNFTPLKSTLGASWSHKEAPINLNVFFHMTHSILNKWWKSLYSKE
;
A
#
# COMPACT_ATOMS: atom_id res chain seq x y z
N MET A 1 -6.78 26.01 16.05
CA MET A 1 -5.83 27.07 16.45
C MET A 1 -4.50 26.37 16.40
N ASP A 2 -3.86 26.48 15.24
CA ASP A 2 -2.79 25.60 14.79
C ASP A 2 -1.49 25.98 15.49
N GLU A 3 -0.97 25.06 16.30
CA GLU A 3 0.38 25.11 16.87
C GLU A 3 1.45 24.78 15.80
N PHE A 4 1.27 25.33 14.59
CA PHE A 4 2.28 25.38 13.55
C PHE A 4 2.70 26.84 13.35
N MET A 5 3.26 27.43 14.40
CA MET A 5 3.84 28.77 14.34
C MET A 5 5.19 28.80 15.06
N ILE A 6 6.23 28.56 14.25
CA ILE A 6 7.50 29.30 14.23
C ILE A 6 8.07 29.62 15.62
N GLN A 7 8.86 28.69 16.17
CA GLN A 7 9.89 29.01 17.16
C GLN A 7 11.29 28.91 16.53
N ASN A 8 12.14 29.85 16.93
CA ASN A 8 13.51 30.03 16.47
C ASN A 8 14.34 28.75 16.69
N ASP A 9 15.10 28.33 15.69
CA ASP A 9 16.03 27.17 15.70
C ASP A 9 15.42 25.77 15.94
N GLU A 10 14.17 25.52 15.55
CA GLU A 10 13.62 24.14 15.58
C GLU A 10 14.01 23.33 14.33
N PHE A 11 14.72 22.22 14.57
CA PHE A 11 14.99 21.21 13.56
C PHE A 11 13.71 20.43 13.23
N LEU A 12 13.46 20.21 11.94
CA LEU A 12 12.37 19.37 11.47
C LEU A 12 12.81 17.90 11.48
N ARG A 13 12.08 17.02 12.16
CA ARG A 13 12.35 15.57 12.14
C ARG A 13 12.40 15.05 10.70
N ALA A 14 13.44 14.28 10.35
CA ALA A 14 13.63 13.66 9.05
C ALA A 14 12.72 12.42 8.85
N SER A 15 11.42 12.67 8.76
CA SER A 15 10.36 11.67 8.52
C SER A 15 9.24 12.27 7.68
N LEU A 16 8.47 11.46 6.94
CA LEU A 16 7.31 11.95 6.17
C LEU A 16 7.70 13.10 5.22
N LEU A 17 8.85 12.95 4.55
CA LEU A 17 9.54 14.04 3.89
C LEU A 17 8.74 14.62 2.73
N SER A 18 8.03 13.78 1.98
CA SER A 18 7.21 14.25 0.86
C SER A 18 6.03 15.11 1.31
N TYR A 19 5.39 14.73 2.42
CA TYR A 19 4.32 15.52 3.04
C TYR A 19 4.84 16.84 3.61
N LYS A 20 5.94 16.80 4.37
CA LYS A 20 6.54 18.00 4.96
C LYS A 20 7.01 18.98 3.88
N ASN A 21 7.60 18.47 2.80
CA ASN A 21 7.99 19.29 1.66
C ASN A 21 6.78 20.04 1.05
N CYS A 22 5.67 19.34 0.78
CA CYS A 22 4.45 19.99 0.30
C CYS A 22 3.88 21.01 1.30
N LYS A 23 3.93 20.73 2.61
CA LYS A 23 3.51 21.68 3.65
C LYS A 23 4.34 22.96 3.66
N LEU A 24 5.66 22.86 3.46
CA LEU A 24 6.54 24.03 3.38
C LEU A 24 6.20 24.92 2.18
N PHE A 25 5.95 24.34 1.00
CA PHE A 25 5.49 25.11 -0.16
C PHE A 25 4.12 25.75 0.07
N GLN A 26 3.20 25.06 0.77
CA GLN A 26 1.91 25.65 1.16
C GLN A 26 2.09 26.84 2.11
N ALA A 27 3.10 26.79 2.98
CA ALA A 27 3.52 27.91 3.84
C ALA A 27 4.32 29.00 3.10
N LYS A 28 4.42 28.93 1.76
CA LYS A 28 5.16 29.86 0.89
C LYS A 28 6.65 29.94 1.20
N ILE A 29 7.23 28.84 1.68
CA ILE A 29 8.69 28.71 1.77
C ILE A 29 9.24 28.46 0.38
N ASP A 30 10.27 29.22 0.00
CA ASP A 30 10.94 29.09 -1.28
C ASP A 30 11.66 27.73 -1.40
N SER A 31 11.80 27.25 -2.64
CA SER A 31 12.59 26.05 -2.91
C SER A 31 14.06 26.29 -2.54
N PHE A 32 14.60 25.41 -1.72
CA PHE A 32 16.02 25.35 -1.39
C PHE A 32 16.83 24.73 -2.53
N GLU A 33 16.31 23.66 -3.13
CA GLU A 33 16.95 22.94 -4.23
C GLU A 33 15.89 22.37 -5.20
N ILE A 34 16.34 21.97 -6.38
CA ILE A 34 15.57 21.13 -7.29
C ILE A 34 16.40 19.89 -7.57
N PHE A 35 15.78 18.72 -7.56
CA PHE A 35 16.43 17.48 -7.97
C PHE A 35 15.51 16.61 -8.82
N GLU A 36 16.11 15.72 -9.59
CA GLU A 36 15.44 14.74 -10.42
C GLU A 36 15.88 13.34 -10.04
N PHE A 37 14.93 12.43 -9.87
CA PHE A 37 15.19 11.01 -9.66
C PHE A 37 14.34 10.15 -10.57
N ILE A 38 14.76 8.91 -10.76
CA ILE A 38 14.11 7.96 -11.67
C ILE A 38 13.08 7.13 -10.91
N ILE A 39 11.92 6.88 -11.54
CA ILE A 39 11.05 5.77 -11.17
C ILE A 39 11.18 4.65 -12.22
N TYR A 40 11.47 3.47 -11.71
CA TYR A 40 11.53 2.23 -12.47
C TYR A 40 10.17 1.53 -12.47
N SER A 41 9.79 1.01 -13.63
CA SER A 41 8.57 0.22 -13.80
C SER A 41 8.69 -0.74 -14.98
N ASP A 42 7.87 -1.79 -14.98
CA ASP A 42 7.61 -2.64 -16.15
C ASP A 42 6.32 -2.26 -16.90
N SER A 43 5.60 -1.26 -16.39
CA SER A 43 4.43 -0.65 -17.02
C SER A 43 4.82 0.44 -18.01
N ARG A 44 3.88 0.79 -18.90
CA ARG A 44 4.07 1.87 -19.87
C ARG A 44 3.20 3.06 -19.50
N PHE A 45 3.86 4.18 -19.22
CA PHE A 45 3.19 5.42 -18.89
C PHE A 45 2.90 6.26 -20.13
N THR A 46 1.78 6.98 -20.10
CA THR A 46 1.40 7.98 -21.11
C THR A 46 1.08 9.30 -20.42
N ASP A 47 1.22 10.40 -21.18
CA ASP A 47 1.07 11.78 -20.69
C ASP A 47 2.17 12.19 -19.70
N GLU A 48 2.11 13.43 -19.19
CA GLU A 48 3.01 14.02 -18.20
C GLU A 48 2.24 14.83 -17.15
N VAL A 49 2.74 14.88 -15.92
CA VAL A 49 2.25 15.82 -14.91
C VAL A 49 3.31 16.89 -14.71
N LYS A 50 3.08 18.07 -15.29
CA LYS A 50 4.00 19.21 -15.24
C LYS A 50 3.27 20.50 -14.90
N GLY A 51 4.04 21.52 -14.54
CA GLY A 51 3.54 22.85 -14.18
C GLY A 51 4.24 23.39 -12.93
N ASN A 52 3.63 24.38 -12.28
CA ASN A 52 4.12 24.89 -11.00
C ASN A 52 3.66 23.96 -9.86
N LEU A 53 4.26 22.78 -9.78
CA LEU A 53 3.96 21.71 -8.83
C LEU A 53 5.23 21.32 -8.07
N VAL A 54 5.08 20.90 -6.81
CA VAL A 54 6.18 20.39 -5.97
C VAL A 54 6.80 19.15 -6.61
N TYR A 55 5.95 18.24 -7.11
CA TYR A 55 6.34 17.03 -7.81
C TYR A 55 5.79 17.02 -9.22
N SER A 56 6.69 17.09 -10.20
CA SER A 56 6.39 16.89 -11.62
C SER A 56 6.82 15.49 -12.05
N PHE A 57 5.97 14.80 -12.80
CA PHE A 57 6.19 13.46 -13.33
C PHE A 57 6.36 13.53 -14.85
N LEU A 58 7.60 13.42 -15.31
CA LEU A 58 7.99 13.52 -16.70
C LEU A 58 8.13 12.12 -17.28
N ASN A 59 7.52 11.86 -18.42
CA ASN A 59 7.47 10.53 -19.00
C ASN A 59 8.76 10.24 -19.76
N MET A 60 9.50 9.21 -19.33
CA MET A 60 10.60 8.69 -20.12
C MET A 60 10.01 7.74 -21.15
N ILE A 61 10.13 8.05 -22.44
CA ILE A 61 9.71 7.13 -23.51
C ILE A 61 10.82 6.09 -23.68
N PRO A 62 10.69 4.87 -23.13
CA PRO A 62 11.79 3.91 -23.19
C PRO A 62 11.83 3.24 -24.57
N PHE A 63 13.03 3.03 -25.10
CA PHE A 63 13.23 2.26 -26.34
C PHE A 63 12.94 0.76 -26.15
N GLU A 64 13.35 0.19 -25.01
CA GLU A 64 13.07 -1.19 -24.65
C GLU A 64 11.67 -1.33 -24.06
N THR A 65 10.95 -2.40 -24.42
CA THR A 65 9.54 -2.59 -24.03
C THR A 65 9.30 -3.75 -23.06
N VAL A 66 10.34 -4.53 -22.74
CA VAL A 66 10.26 -5.69 -21.84
C VAL A 66 10.99 -5.41 -20.52
N GLY A 67 10.46 -5.94 -19.42
CA GLY A 67 11.08 -5.87 -18.09
C GLY A 67 10.99 -4.51 -17.38
N VAL A 68 11.59 -4.45 -16.20
CA VAL A 68 11.69 -3.23 -15.37
C VAL A 68 12.77 -2.32 -15.94
N ARG A 69 12.46 -1.03 -16.08
CA ARG A 69 13.34 -0.02 -16.67
C ARG A 69 13.02 1.38 -16.16
N PRO A 70 13.88 2.39 -16.37
CA PRO A 70 13.54 3.79 -16.16
C PRO A 70 12.30 4.17 -16.98
N THR A 71 11.28 4.73 -16.33
CA THR A 71 9.99 5.04 -16.97
C THR A 71 9.46 6.43 -16.66
N LEU A 72 9.80 7.01 -15.51
CA LEU A 72 9.51 8.41 -15.20
C LEU A 72 10.75 9.09 -14.64
N THR A 73 10.92 10.37 -14.98
CA THR A 73 11.70 11.30 -14.17
C THR A 73 10.76 12.04 -13.25
N VAL A 74 10.98 11.98 -11.94
CA VAL A 74 10.32 12.88 -11.00
C VAL A 74 11.21 14.08 -10.79
N ARG A 75 10.75 15.27 -11.19
CA ARG A 75 11.38 16.55 -10.81
C ARG A 75 10.71 17.04 -9.53
N ALA A 76 11.48 17.13 -8.46
CA ALA A 76 11.03 17.59 -7.16
C ALA A 76 11.61 18.98 -6.88
N LEU A 77 10.72 19.94 -6.62
CA LEU A 77 11.09 21.16 -5.90
C LEU A 77 11.18 20.80 -4.43
N SER A 78 12.28 21.15 -3.77
CA SER A 78 12.51 20.81 -2.37
C SER A 78 12.70 22.08 -1.56
N ALA A 79 11.79 22.33 -0.62
CA ALA A 79 11.94 23.35 0.42
C ALA A 79 12.60 22.77 1.69
N LEU A 80 12.95 21.47 1.68
CA LEU A 80 13.63 20.81 2.77
C LEU A 80 15.09 21.27 2.82
N ASN A 81 15.46 21.97 3.88
CA ASN A 81 16.85 22.31 4.13
C ASN A 81 17.49 21.23 5.01
N THR A 82 18.45 20.48 4.46
CA THR A 82 19.14 19.37 5.15
C THR A 82 19.84 19.81 6.43
N THR A 83 20.32 21.06 6.50
CA THR A 83 20.94 21.63 7.73
C THR A 83 19.92 21.87 8.85
N LYS A 84 18.63 21.90 8.53
CA LYS A 84 17.52 22.05 9.46
C LYS A 84 16.76 20.75 9.70
N LEU A 85 17.21 19.62 9.13
CA LEU A 85 16.63 18.32 9.39
C LEU A 85 17.30 17.65 10.59
N SER A 86 16.51 17.17 11.55
CA SER A 86 17.02 16.31 12.62
C SER A 86 16.89 14.83 12.23
N PHE A 87 18.02 14.14 12.26
CA PHE A 87 18.12 12.67 12.10
C PHE A 87 18.28 11.94 13.43
N MET A 88 18.39 12.69 14.54
CA MET A 88 18.68 12.16 15.86
C MET A 88 17.63 12.65 16.84
N ASP A 89 17.08 11.73 17.61
CA ASP A 89 16.18 12.02 18.73
C ASP A 89 16.85 11.58 20.04
N GLU A 90 16.53 12.26 21.14
CA GLU A 90 16.96 11.83 22.48
C GLU A 90 16.35 10.47 22.88
N LYS A 91 15.18 10.13 22.32
CA LYS A 91 14.47 8.87 22.56
C LYS A 91 14.19 8.16 21.24
N PRO A 92 14.26 6.82 21.19
CA PRO A 92 13.86 6.08 20.01
C PRO A 92 12.41 6.42 19.63
N ASN A 93 12.20 6.77 18.36
CA ASN A 93 10.88 6.96 17.79
C ASN A 93 10.81 6.24 16.44
N SER A 94 9.91 5.26 16.36
CA SER A 94 9.64 4.45 15.17
C SER A 94 8.23 4.68 14.62
N ASP A 95 7.50 5.68 15.14
CA ASP A 95 6.10 5.93 14.80
C ASP A 95 5.94 6.37 13.35
N ASP A 96 6.92 7.05 12.77
CA ASP A 96 6.92 7.45 11.35
C ASP A 96 7.68 6.47 10.45
N TYR A 97 8.26 5.40 11.01
CA TYR A 97 9.11 4.50 10.23
C TYR A 97 8.30 3.73 9.19
N HIS A 98 8.70 3.85 7.92
CA HIS A 98 8.13 3.13 6.78
C HIS A 98 9.21 2.59 5.81
N GLY A 99 10.48 2.61 6.24
CA GLY A 99 11.59 1.99 5.51
C GLY A 99 11.96 2.64 4.19
N GLY A 100 11.90 3.97 4.08
CA GLY A 100 12.32 4.70 2.87
C GLY A 100 12.47 6.20 3.09
N TRP A 101 13.06 6.90 2.11
CA TRP A 101 13.19 8.36 2.09
C TRP A 101 12.18 8.99 1.12
N LEU A 102 12.30 10.30 0.85
CA LEU A 102 11.37 11.04 -0.01
C LEU A 102 11.12 10.36 -1.36
N SER A 103 12.15 9.91 -2.07
CA SER A 103 12.00 9.25 -3.37
C SER A 103 11.22 7.94 -3.26
N ASP A 104 11.49 7.15 -2.21
CA ASP A 104 10.74 5.93 -1.88
C ASP A 104 9.28 6.24 -1.56
N GLU A 105 9.02 7.31 -0.81
CA GLU A 105 7.67 7.74 -0.47
C GLU A 105 6.88 8.06 -1.75
N ILE A 106 7.46 8.83 -2.65
CA ILE A 106 6.84 9.19 -3.94
C ILE A 106 6.63 7.94 -4.80
N ALA A 107 7.62 7.05 -4.91
CA ALA A 107 7.48 5.81 -5.68
C ALA A 107 6.37 4.91 -5.11
N ALA A 108 6.23 4.84 -3.79
CA ALA A 108 5.16 4.10 -3.11
C ALA A 108 3.78 4.69 -3.44
N LEU A 109 3.64 6.01 -3.36
CA LEU A 109 2.40 6.72 -3.71
C LEU A 109 2.06 6.54 -5.19
N VAL A 110 3.04 6.55 -6.09
CA VAL A 110 2.85 6.25 -7.53
C VAL A 110 2.37 4.80 -7.71
N SER A 111 3.04 3.84 -7.06
CA SER A 111 2.67 2.42 -7.12
C SER A 111 1.22 2.22 -6.66
N LEU A 112 0.86 2.77 -5.51
CA LEU A 112 -0.48 2.68 -4.96
C LEU A 112 -1.50 3.43 -5.82
N LYS A 113 -1.19 4.64 -6.28
CA LYS A 113 -2.15 5.45 -7.05
C LYS A 113 -2.51 4.77 -8.36
N LEU A 114 -1.51 4.30 -9.10
CA LEU A 114 -1.68 3.74 -10.43
C LEU A 114 -1.93 2.23 -10.41
N GLY A 115 -1.57 1.52 -9.35
CA GLY A 115 -1.62 0.06 -9.28
C GLY A 115 -0.60 -0.55 -10.24
N VAL A 116 0.66 -0.13 -10.13
CA VAL A 116 1.78 -0.58 -10.97
C VAL A 116 2.98 -0.89 -10.10
N ARG A 117 3.88 -1.74 -10.58
CA ARG A 117 5.21 -1.89 -9.97
C ARG A 117 6.01 -0.61 -10.24
N ALA A 118 6.20 0.21 -9.22
CA ALA A 118 7.03 1.41 -9.28
C ALA A 118 8.09 1.33 -8.18
N HIS A 119 9.34 1.67 -8.47
CA HIS A 119 10.41 1.73 -7.47
C HIS A 119 11.30 2.94 -7.75
N ALA A 120 11.76 3.60 -6.68
CA ALA A 120 12.70 4.71 -6.81
C ALA A 120 14.08 4.20 -7.25
N GLY A 121 14.73 4.95 -8.15
CA GLY A 121 16.17 4.87 -8.42
C GLY A 121 16.92 6.02 -7.76
N SER A 122 18.10 6.33 -8.26
CA SER A 122 18.94 7.40 -7.73
C SER A 122 18.49 8.78 -8.19
N ASN A 123 18.98 9.81 -7.48
CA ASN A 123 19.00 11.17 -8.00
C ASN A 123 19.95 11.22 -9.21
N VAL A 124 19.44 11.66 -10.36
CA VAL A 124 20.17 11.74 -11.63
C VAL A 124 20.40 13.17 -12.11
N ARG A 125 19.80 14.16 -11.44
CA ARG A 125 20.10 15.57 -11.67
C ARG A 125 19.83 16.40 -10.43
N GLU A 126 20.67 17.40 -10.18
CA GLU A 126 20.50 18.37 -9.09
C GLU A 126 20.73 19.79 -9.60
N TYR A 127 20.01 20.75 -9.05
CA TYR A 127 20.12 22.16 -9.36
C TYR A 127 20.42 22.89 -8.04
N GLU A 128 21.70 23.16 -7.80
CA GLU A 128 22.21 23.87 -6.62
C GLU A 128 22.87 25.19 -7.03
N GLY A 129 22.53 26.30 -6.34
CA GLY A 129 23.26 27.57 -6.44
C GLY A 129 22.91 28.47 -7.65
N SER A 130 23.74 29.51 -7.87
CA SER A 130 23.50 30.63 -8.79
C SER A 130 23.80 30.36 -10.27
N GLN A 131 24.17 29.14 -10.62
CA GLN A 131 24.42 28.72 -11.99
C GLN A 131 24.03 27.27 -12.11
N LEU A 132 23.11 26.96 -13.02
CA LEU A 132 23.01 25.73 -13.83
C LEU A 132 21.61 25.67 -14.44
N ASP A 133 21.37 26.43 -15.52
CA ASP A 133 20.12 26.38 -16.30
C ASP A 133 19.75 24.94 -16.74
N TYR A 134 20.74 24.03 -16.72
CA TYR A 134 20.61 22.62 -17.10
C TYR A 134 20.77 21.61 -15.96
N GLY A 135 21.07 22.04 -14.72
CA GLY A 135 21.40 21.15 -13.60
C GLY A 135 22.70 20.35 -13.77
N ARG A 136 23.20 19.74 -12.69
CA ARG A 136 24.34 18.81 -12.70
C ARG A 136 23.82 17.37 -12.87
N PRO A 137 24.21 16.66 -13.94
CA PRO A 137 23.85 15.25 -14.09
C PRO A 137 24.60 14.39 -13.08
N ARG A 138 23.93 13.34 -12.60
CA ARG A 138 24.51 12.27 -11.77
C ARG A 138 24.23 10.93 -12.43
N ALA A 139 25.19 10.02 -12.33
CA ALA A 139 25.00 8.64 -12.80
C ALA A 139 24.01 7.91 -11.87
N GLU A 140 23.27 6.96 -12.42
CA GLU A 140 22.47 6.02 -11.63
C GLU A 140 23.41 5.17 -10.76
N GLN A 141 23.14 5.09 -9.45
CA GLN A 141 23.99 4.40 -8.48
C GLN A 141 23.31 3.19 -7.83
N ASN A 142 22.00 3.27 -7.64
CA ASN A 142 21.19 2.33 -6.88
C ASN A 142 19.91 1.97 -7.66
N PRO A 143 20.03 1.30 -8.83
CA PRO A 143 18.86 0.79 -9.51
C PRO A 143 18.16 -0.25 -8.62
N PRO A 144 16.83 -0.40 -8.73
CA PRO A 144 16.11 -1.37 -7.93
C PRO A 144 16.52 -2.81 -8.28
N PRO A 145 16.33 -3.77 -7.36
CA PRO A 145 16.64 -5.15 -7.64
C PRO A 145 15.78 -5.66 -8.82
N PRO A 146 16.33 -6.53 -9.69
CA PRO A 146 15.62 -6.99 -10.87
C PRO A 146 14.35 -7.76 -10.49
N LEU A 147 13.30 -7.61 -11.29
CA LEU A 147 12.07 -8.38 -11.12
C LEU A 147 12.32 -9.84 -11.53
N MET A 148 12.47 -10.71 -10.53
CA MET A 148 12.72 -12.13 -10.73
C MET A 148 11.39 -12.88 -10.98
N SER A 149 11.10 -13.24 -12.23
CA SER A 149 9.97 -14.10 -12.60
C SER A 149 10.46 -15.45 -13.14
N LYS A 150 9.79 -16.54 -12.76
CA LYS A 150 10.07 -17.92 -13.21
C LYS A 150 9.18 -18.37 -14.37
N GLY A 151 8.52 -17.44 -15.07
CA GLY A 151 7.64 -17.74 -16.19
C GLY A 151 6.53 -16.71 -16.36
N SER A 152 5.28 -17.18 -16.37
CA SER A 152 4.11 -16.29 -16.36
C SER A 152 4.07 -15.48 -15.07
N LEU A 153 3.65 -14.20 -15.18
CA LEU A 153 3.51 -13.34 -14.03
C LEU A 153 2.38 -13.83 -13.11
N ILE A 154 2.62 -13.74 -11.81
CA ILE A 154 1.66 -14.02 -10.74
C ILE A 154 0.67 -12.86 -10.63
N VAL A 155 1.14 -11.61 -10.79
CA VAL A 155 0.29 -10.41 -10.82
C VAL A 155 0.45 -9.71 -12.18
N PRO A 156 -0.10 -10.28 -13.27
CA PRO A 156 -0.02 -9.68 -14.60
C PRO A 156 -0.75 -8.33 -14.67
N SER A 157 -1.80 -8.11 -13.88
CA SER A 157 -2.58 -6.86 -13.90
C SER A 157 -1.81 -5.62 -13.39
N ALA A 158 -0.65 -5.81 -12.75
CA ALA A 158 0.23 -4.71 -12.36
C ALA A 158 1.15 -4.25 -13.50
N GLN A 159 1.25 -5.01 -14.61
CA GLN A 159 1.91 -4.59 -15.85
C GLN A 159 0.85 -4.07 -16.82
N LYS A 160 0.83 -2.75 -17.06
CA LYS A 160 -0.21 -2.15 -17.91
C LYS A 160 0.23 -0.86 -18.61
N TYR A 161 -0.60 -0.45 -19.55
CA TYR A 161 -0.55 0.87 -20.16
C TYR A 161 -1.44 1.80 -19.33
N ILE A 162 -0.91 2.91 -18.84
CA ILE A 162 -1.66 3.80 -17.95
C ILE A 162 -1.26 5.26 -18.10
N GLU A 163 -2.28 6.12 -18.09
CA GLU A 163 -2.13 7.57 -18.04
C GLU A 163 -1.77 8.04 -16.62
N ILE A 164 -0.82 8.97 -16.53
CA ILE A 164 -0.27 9.42 -15.24
C ILE A 164 -0.86 10.73 -14.73
N SER A 165 -1.85 11.32 -15.39
CA SER A 165 -2.50 12.59 -14.99
C SER A 165 -3.02 12.57 -13.54
N GLN A 166 -3.50 11.41 -13.08
CA GLN A 166 -3.98 11.19 -11.71
C GLN A 166 -2.89 11.31 -10.62
N LEU A 167 -1.60 11.32 -10.99
CA LEU A 167 -0.49 11.58 -10.07
C LEU A 167 -0.47 13.04 -9.56
N LYS A 168 -1.22 13.95 -10.21
CA LYS A 168 -1.38 15.33 -9.72
C LYS A 168 -1.85 15.38 -8.26
N LEU A 169 -2.65 14.40 -7.82
CA LEU A 169 -3.11 14.28 -6.43
C LEU A 169 -1.97 14.17 -5.41
N ILE A 170 -0.79 13.67 -5.79
CA ILE A 170 0.37 13.58 -4.88
C ILE A 170 0.81 14.97 -4.41
N ASN A 171 0.59 16.02 -5.21
CA ASN A 171 0.85 17.40 -4.79
C ASN A 171 -0.15 17.94 -3.76
N ASP A 172 -1.29 17.25 -3.54
CA ASP A 172 -2.31 17.65 -2.58
C ASP A 172 -2.17 16.95 -1.22
N ILE A 173 -1.14 16.11 -1.00
CA ILE A 173 -0.96 15.38 0.27
C ILE A 173 -0.82 16.29 1.49
N TYR A 174 -0.43 17.56 1.32
CA TYR A 174 -0.39 18.56 2.40
C TYR A 174 -1.77 18.87 3.01
N LYS A 175 -2.87 18.53 2.32
CA LYS A 175 -4.24 18.68 2.83
C LYS A 175 -4.62 17.60 3.84
N LEU A 176 -3.87 16.50 3.87
CA LEU A 176 -4.10 15.43 4.83
C LEU A 176 -3.59 15.85 6.22
N SER A 177 -4.13 15.22 7.26
CA SER A 177 -3.48 15.26 8.57
C SER A 177 -2.18 14.45 8.55
N GLU A 178 -1.22 14.78 9.42
CA GLU A 178 0.03 14.03 9.50
C GLU A 178 -0.20 12.55 9.86
N LYS A 179 -1.16 12.29 10.76
CA LYS A 179 -1.59 10.93 11.12
C LYS A 179 -2.14 10.15 9.92
N ASP A 180 -3.01 10.79 9.12
CA ASP A 180 -3.57 10.17 7.92
C ASP A 180 -2.48 9.92 6.88
N PHE A 181 -1.55 10.86 6.68
CA PHE A 181 -0.43 10.69 5.76
C PHE A 181 0.52 9.57 6.19
N ASN A 182 0.90 9.51 7.48
CA ASN A 182 1.74 8.43 8.02
C ASN A 182 1.11 7.05 7.75
N SER A 183 -0.20 6.91 8.01
CA SER A 183 -0.93 5.67 7.72
C SER A 183 -1.01 5.37 6.23
N LEU A 184 -1.23 6.38 5.39
CA LEU A 184 -1.26 6.25 3.94
C LEU A 184 0.10 5.77 3.40
N ILE A 185 1.20 6.38 3.85
CA ILE A 185 2.51 6.05 3.30
C ILE A 185 2.97 4.65 3.73
N LYS A 186 2.71 4.25 4.98
CA LYS A 186 2.94 2.87 5.42
C LYS A 186 2.12 1.85 4.62
N SER A 187 0.85 2.18 4.33
CA SER A 187 0.01 1.34 3.47
C SER A 187 0.56 1.25 2.05
N ALA A 188 0.99 2.38 1.49
CA ALA A 188 1.57 2.47 0.14
C ALA A 188 2.89 1.71 0.03
N ARG A 189 3.76 1.77 1.04
CA ARG A 189 5.03 1.01 1.09
C ARG A 189 4.79 -0.49 1.12
N ASN A 190 3.91 -0.97 2.01
CA ASN A 190 3.54 -2.39 2.03
C ASN A 190 2.94 -2.86 0.69
N PHE A 191 2.09 -2.04 0.07
CA PHE A 191 1.52 -2.33 -1.24
C PHE A 191 2.60 -2.42 -2.33
N GLN A 192 3.48 -1.41 -2.41
CA GLN A 192 4.59 -1.35 -3.35
C GLN A 192 5.53 -2.56 -3.20
N ASP A 193 5.95 -2.86 -1.97
CA ASP A 193 6.85 -3.97 -1.69
C ASP A 193 6.20 -5.30 -2.05
N SER A 194 4.90 -5.47 -1.78
CA SER A 194 4.14 -6.67 -2.17
C SER A 194 4.20 -6.90 -3.68
N LEU A 195 4.07 -5.84 -4.48
CA LEU A 195 4.13 -5.90 -5.94
C LEU A 195 5.55 -6.19 -6.45
N TRP A 196 6.57 -5.68 -5.78
CA TRP A 196 7.95 -5.89 -6.20
C TRP A 196 8.40 -7.34 -6.00
N ILE A 197 7.93 -7.99 -4.93
CA ILE A 197 8.34 -9.36 -4.58
C ILE A 197 7.36 -10.45 -5.05
N CYS A 198 6.16 -10.09 -5.52
CA CYS A 198 5.10 -11.07 -5.79
C CYS A 198 5.51 -12.19 -6.76
N GLU A 199 6.40 -11.88 -7.71
CA GLU A 199 6.86 -12.82 -8.73
C GLU A 199 7.89 -13.84 -8.20
N SER A 200 8.67 -13.45 -7.18
CA SER A 200 9.71 -14.30 -6.59
C SER A 200 9.25 -14.98 -5.30
N SER A 201 8.41 -14.30 -4.52
CA SER A 201 7.96 -14.68 -3.18
C SER A 201 6.47 -14.34 -2.96
N PRO A 202 5.55 -14.98 -3.70
CA PRO A 202 4.11 -14.68 -3.61
C PRO A 202 3.51 -14.86 -2.21
N ASN A 203 4.03 -15.80 -1.42
CA ASN A 203 3.61 -16.02 -0.03
C ASN A 203 3.87 -14.78 0.85
N LEU A 204 5.03 -14.13 0.69
CA LEU A 204 5.35 -12.89 1.40
C LEU A 204 4.55 -11.71 0.84
N ALA A 205 4.32 -11.67 -0.47
CA ALA A 205 3.47 -10.64 -1.08
C ALA A 205 2.03 -10.66 -0.53
N TRP A 206 1.45 -11.83 -0.31
CA TRP A 206 0.15 -11.95 0.38
C TRP A 206 0.16 -11.29 1.76
N LEU A 207 1.21 -11.54 2.56
CA LEU A 207 1.35 -10.93 3.88
C LEU A 207 1.42 -9.41 3.80
N LEU A 208 2.29 -8.87 2.94
CA LEU A 208 2.46 -7.42 2.77
C LEU A 208 1.19 -6.74 2.24
N MET A 209 0.47 -7.38 1.32
CA MET A 209 -0.76 -6.82 0.77
C MET A 209 -1.91 -6.81 1.79
N VAL A 210 -2.00 -7.83 2.65
CA VAL A 210 -2.90 -7.81 3.82
C VAL A 210 -2.45 -6.73 4.82
N SER A 211 -1.15 -6.60 5.10
CA SER A 211 -0.62 -5.56 5.99
C SER A 211 -0.93 -4.14 5.49
N ALA A 212 -0.88 -3.90 4.18
CA ALA A 212 -1.26 -2.61 3.59
C ALA A 212 -2.72 -2.23 3.93
N LEU A 213 -3.64 -3.20 3.86
CA LEU A 213 -5.03 -3.01 4.26
C LEU A 213 -5.19 -2.90 5.79
N GLU A 214 -4.43 -3.65 6.59
CA GLU A 214 -4.48 -3.58 8.05
C GLU A 214 -4.05 -2.20 8.58
N VAL A 215 -3.01 -1.59 8.00
CA VAL A 215 -2.58 -0.23 8.36
C VAL A 215 -3.68 0.79 8.07
N ALA A 216 -4.27 0.74 6.87
CA ALA A 216 -5.37 1.63 6.49
C ALA A 216 -6.61 1.43 7.37
N ALA A 217 -6.97 0.16 7.65
CA ALA A 217 -8.07 -0.21 8.52
C ALA A 217 -7.86 0.27 9.96
N GLY A 218 -6.63 0.18 10.47
CA GLY A 218 -6.23 0.71 11.77
C GLY A 218 -6.50 2.21 11.89
N ASN A 219 -6.07 2.99 10.89
CA ASN A 219 -6.33 4.42 10.87
C ASN A 219 -7.84 4.73 10.77
N TRP A 220 -8.55 4.06 9.86
CA TRP A 220 -10.00 4.24 9.67
C TRP A 220 -10.81 3.89 10.92
N ASP A 221 -10.53 2.76 11.57
CA ASP A 221 -11.26 2.31 12.77
C ASP A 221 -10.90 3.13 14.02
N SER A 222 -9.64 3.57 14.17
CA SER A 222 -9.26 4.47 15.27
C SER A 222 -10.08 5.78 15.31
N SER A 223 -10.75 6.11 14.20
CA SER A 223 -11.65 7.27 14.12
C SER A 223 -13.13 6.97 14.44
N ARG A 224 -13.52 5.72 14.76
CA ARG A 224 -14.95 5.30 14.77
C ARG A 224 -15.43 4.40 15.93
N GLY A 225 -14.67 4.10 16.98
CA GLY A 225 -15.16 3.11 17.97
C GLY A 225 -14.68 3.23 19.41
N ASP A 226 -15.57 2.85 20.33
CA ASP A 226 -15.28 2.63 21.74
C ASP A 226 -14.54 1.29 21.96
N LYS A 227 -13.53 1.30 22.82
CA LYS A 227 -12.61 0.18 23.04
C LYS A 227 -13.33 -0.98 23.75
N VAL A 228 -14.27 -0.67 24.62
CA VAL A 228 -15.04 -1.65 25.40
C VAL A 228 -15.98 -2.45 24.51
N GLU A 229 -16.65 -1.79 23.55
CA GLU A 229 -17.47 -2.50 22.55
C GLU A 229 -16.67 -3.47 21.69
N ARG A 230 -15.44 -3.10 21.32
CA ARG A 230 -14.52 -3.99 20.57
C ARG A 230 -14.13 -5.21 21.39
N PHE A 231 -13.85 -5.02 22.67
CA PHE A 231 -13.54 -6.13 23.57
C PHE A 231 -14.74 -7.10 23.66
N LYS A 232 -15.94 -6.57 23.91
CA LYS A 232 -17.19 -7.36 23.96
C LYS A 232 -17.43 -8.16 22.68
N ALA A 233 -17.28 -7.53 21.52
CA ALA A 233 -17.48 -8.19 20.23
C ALA A 233 -16.43 -9.29 19.94
N SER A 234 -15.19 -9.08 20.37
CA SER A 234 -14.07 -9.99 20.10
C SER A 234 -14.05 -11.21 21.02
N LYS A 235 -14.40 -11.04 22.29
CA LYS A 235 -14.34 -12.08 23.33
C LYS A 235 -15.60 -12.06 24.20
N PRO A 236 -16.80 -12.33 23.63
CA PRO A 236 -18.06 -12.17 24.35
C PRO A 236 -18.12 -12.99 25.64
N GLN A 237 -17.69 -14.26 25.59
CA GLN A 237 -17.68 -15.13 26.78
C GLN A 237 -16.75 -14.66 27.90
N LEU A 238 -15.63 -14.01 27.57
CA LEU A 238 -14.71 -13.45 28.58
C LEU A 238 -15.28 -12.15 29.15
N PHE A 239 -15.85 -11.32 28.28
CA PHE A 239 -16.52 -10.09 28.66
C PHE A 239 -17.65 -10.35 29.66
N ASP A 240 -18.55 -11.30 29.34
CA ASP A 240 -19.69 -11.65 30.20
C ASP A 240 -19.22 -12.17 31.57
N ARG A 241 -18.17 -13.00 31.59
CA ARG A 241 -17.57 -13.48 32.86
C ARG A 241 -16.99 -12.34 33.71
N LEU A 242 -16.33 -11.36 33.10
CA LEU A 242 -15.77 -10.21 33.83
C LEU A 242 -16.89 -9.32 34.37
N LEU A 243 -17.97 -9.16 33.59
CA LEU A 243 -19.16 -8.42 34.01
C LEU A 243 -19.84 -9.09 35.22
N ASP A 244 -19.98 -10.42 35.20
CA ASP A 244 -20.59 -11.21 36.27
C ASP A 244 -19.78 -11.14 37.59
N LEU A 245 -18.45 -11.04 37.47
CA LEU A 245 -17.55 -10.96 38.63
C LEU A 245 -17.50 -9.55 39.27
N LYS A 246 -18.15 -8.55 38.66
CA LYS A 246 -18.25 -7.16 39.17
C LYS A 246 -16.91 -6.53 39.55
N PHE A 247 -15.87 -6.76 38.75
CA PHE A 247 -14.62 -6.02 38.89
C PHE A 247 -14.74 -4.67 38.18
N ASP A 248 -15.08 -3.63 38.96
CA ASP A 248 -15.19 -2.25 38.46
C ASP A 248 -13.85 -1.79 37.84
N GLY A 249 -13.89 -1.15 36.68
CA GLY A 249 -12.72 -0.60 35.97
C GLY A 249 -11.84 -1.62 35.21
N LEU A 250 -11.85 -2.90 35.59
CA LEU A 250 -11.00 -3.92 34.96
C LEU A 250 -11.32 -4.15 33.48
N ILE A 251 -12.60 -4.02 33.09
CA ILE A 251 -13.02 -4.15 31.69
C ILE A 251 -12.41 -3.05 30.83
N GLU A 252 -12.35 -1.82 31.34
CA GLU A 252 -11.79 -0.66 30.64
C GLU A 252 -10.25 -0.74 30.56
N GLU A 253 -9.59 -1.20 31.63
CA GLU A 253 -8.16 -1.48 31.62
C GLU A 253 -7.79 -2.54 30.59
N ILE A 254 -8.49 -3.69 30.59
CA ILE A 254 -8.26 -4.78 29.62
C ILE A 254 -8.57 -4.30 28.19
N ALA A 255 -9.67 -3.58 27.98
CA ALA A 255 -10.01 -3.05 26.66
C ALA A 255 -8.96 -2.06 26.15
N THR A 256 -8.35 -1.27 27.04
CA THR A 256 -7.29 -0.32 26.72
C THR A 256 -5.96 -1.04 26.41
N GLU A 257 -5.55 -1.98 27.26
CA GLU A 257 -4.30 -2.74 27.10
C GLU A 257 -4.29 -3.56 25.80
N PHE A 258 -5.44 -4.13 25.43
CA PHE A 258 -5.57 -5.01 24.27
C PHE A 258 -6.29 -4.38 23.08
N GLU A 259 -6.43 -3.06 23.03
CA GLU A 259 -7.13 -2.32 21.96
C GLU A 259 -6.58 -2.68 20.56
N GLY A 260 -5.27 -2.91 20.46
CA GLY A 260 -4.60 -3.30 19.22
C GLY A 260 -4.85 -4.76 18.79
N THR A 261 -5.31 -5.62 19.69
CA THR A 261 -5.45 -7.07 19.47
C THR A 261 -6.89 -7.49 19.26
N PHE A 262 -7.83 -6.88 19.99
CA PHE A 262 -9.24 -7.24 19.87
C PHE A 262 -9.85 -6.71 18.58
N GLY A 263 -10.58 -7.60 17.89
CA GLY A 263 -11.33 -7.24 16.70
C GLY A 263 -10.48 -6.96 15.46
N ALA A 264 -9.18 -7.31 15.41
CA ALA A 264 -8.35 -7.09 14.22
C ALA A 264 -8.96 -7.68 12.93
N THR A 265 -9.49 -8.91 12.99
CA THR A 265 -10.22 -9.52 11.87
C THR A 265 -11.47 -8.73 11.49
N LYS A 266 -12.25 -8.29 12.48
CA LYS A 266 -13.50 -7.54 12.26
C LYS A 266 -13.17 -6.18 11.63
N LYS A 267 -12.21 -5.46 12.20
CA LYS A 267 -11.67 -4.19 11.70
C LYS A 267 -11.23 -4.29 10.24
N PHE A 268 -10.43 -5.31 9.92
CA PHE A 268 -10.00 -5.58 8.55
C PHE A 268 -11.19 -5.82 7.61
N CYS A 269 -12.14 -6.68 7.99
CA CYS A 269 -13.30 -7.00 7.16
C CYS A 269 -14.22 -5.79 6.99
N ASP A 270 -14.56 -5.09 8.06
CA ASP A 270 -15.45 -3.92 8.06
C ASP A 270 -14.84 -2.79 7.19
N PHE A 271 -13.52 -2.59 7.28
CA PHE A 271 -12.82 -1.65 6.39
C PHE A 271 -12.91 -2.06 4.91
N CYS A 272 -12.63 -3.32 4.59
CA CYS A 272 -12.71 -3.80 3.21
C CYS A 272 -14.13 -3.73 2.65
N VAL A 273 -15.16 -3.99 3.47
CA VAL A 273 -16.57 -3.86 3.10
C VAL A 273 -16.98 -2.40 2.93
N ASN A 274 -16.51 -1.48 3.78
CA ASN A 274 -16.80 -0.06 3.63
C ASN A 274 -16.26 0.52 2.30
N PHE A 275 -15.15 -0.04 1.79
CA PHE A 275 -14.49 0.43 0.57
C PHE A 275 -14.51 -0.62 -0.54
N LEU A 276 -15.58 -1.42 -0.65
CA LEU A 276 -15.68 -2.55 -1.57
C LEU A 276 -15.18 -2.19 -2.99
N PRO A 277 -14.36 -3.06 -3.59
CA PRO A 277 -13.88 -2.88 -4.95
C PRO A 277 -14.99 -3.17 -5.96
N ASP A 278 -15.01 -2.42 -7.05
CA ASP A 278 -15.83 -2.78 -8.21
C ASP A 278 -15.18 -3.96 -8.95
N ALA A 279 -16.01 -4.76 -9.62
CA ALA A 279 -15.50 -5.86 -10.44
C ALA A 279 -14.57 -5.32 -11.56
N PRO A 280 -13.48 -6.03 -11.90
CA PRO A 280 -12.63 -5.65 -13.03
C PRO A 280 -13.45 -5.53 -14.32
N PRO A 281 -13.15 -4.56 -15.20
CA PRO A 281 -13.90 -4.36 -16.43
C PRO A 281 -13.75 -5.55 -17.40
N ILE A 282 -12.58 -6.20 -17.40
CA ILE A 282 -12.31 -7.40 -18.19
C ILE A 282 -12.31 -8.58 -17.25
N ARG A 283 -13.23 -9.52 -17.48
CA ARG A 283 -13.42 -10.72 -16.64
C ARG A 283 -13.28 -12.00 -17.45
N PRO A 284 -12.75 -13.08 -16.88
CA PRO A 284 -12.53 -14.33 -17.60
C PRO A 284 -13.86 -15.01 -17.93
N LYS A 285 -13.93 -15.84 -18.99
CA LYS A 285 -15.16 -16.61 -19.29
C LYS A 285 -15.40 -17.74 -18.30
N SER A 286 -14.34 -18.28 -17.71
CA SER A 286 -14.37 -19.33 -16.68
C SER A 286 -13.58 -18.88 -15.44
N GLY A 287 -13.90 -19.44 -14.27
CA GLY A 287 -13.20 -19.11 -13.01
C GLY A 287 -13.50 -17.73 -12.44
N LYS A 288 -14.70 -17.22 -12.68
CA LYS A 288 -15.22 -15.98 -12.09
C LYS A 288 -15.57 -16.18 -10.60
N ILE A 289 -15.35 -15.16 -9.78
CA ILE A 289 -16.01 -15.03 -8.49
C ILE A 289 -17.29 -14.19 -8.60
N GLU A 290 -18.15 -14.29 -7.60
CA GLU A 290 -19.27 -13.37 -7.43
C GLU A 290 -18.79 -12.08 -6.75
N TRP A 291 -19.07 -10.92 -7.35
CA TRP A 291 -18.68 -9.62 -6.81
C TRP A 291 -19.80 -9.02 -5.96
N THR A 292 -20.40 -9.84 -5.10
CA THR A 292 -21.40 -9.43 -4.11
C THR A 292 -20.73 -9.17 -2.78
N GLU A 293 -21.29 -8.28 -1.96
CA GLU A 293 -20.76 -7.96 -0.63
C GLU A 293 -20.56 -9.22 0.22
N ASP A 294 -21.56 -10.10 0.30
CA ASP A 294 -21.51 -11.34 1.07
C ASP A 294 -20.36 -12.26 0.64
N ASN A 295 -20.17 -12.44 -0.67
CA ASN A 295 -19.11 -13.30 -1.18
C ASN A 295 -17.73 -12.68 -0.93
N LEU A 296 -17.58 -11.37 -1.15
CA LEU A 296 -16.32 -10.66 -0.91
C LEU A 296 -15.95 -10.66 0.57
N LEU A 297 -16.91 -10.48 1.48
CA LEU A 297 -16.70 -10.62 2.93
C LEU A 297 -16.20 -12.02 3.30
N ASN A 298 -16.77 -13.07 2.72
CA ASN A 298 -16.32 -14.45 2.95
C ASN A 298 -14.89 -14.70 2.42
N ILE A 299 -14.53 -14.09 1.30
CA ILE A 299 -13.17 -14.11 0.76
C ILE A 299 -12.21 -13.38 1.71
N PHE A 300 -12.55 -12.18 2.19
CA PHE A 300 -11.71 -11.42 3.12
C PHE A 300 -11.48 -12.18 4.44
N LYS A 301 -12.52 -12.79 5.02
CA LYS A 301 -12.40 -13.67 6.20
C LYS A 301 -11.45 -14.83 5.95
N SER A 302 -11.55 -15.46 4.77
CA SER A 302 -10.68 -16.57 4.38
C SER A 302 -9.22 -16.13 4.23
N VAL A 303 -8.96 -15.02 3.52
CA VAL A 303 -7.61 -14.46 3.35
C VAL A 303 -7.00 -14.07 4.69
N TYR A 304 -7.76 -13.41 5.57
CA TYR A 304 -7.27 -13.02 6.90
C TYR A 304 -6.91 -14.22 7.76
N LYS A 305 -7.73 -15.28 7.71
CA LYS A 305 -7.44 -16.55 8.38
C LYS A 305 -6.15 -17.18 7.85
N LEU A 306 -5.94 -17.18 6.54
CA LEU A 306 -4.70 -17.70 5.93
C LEU A 306 -3.47 -16.87 6.33
N ARG A 307 -3.58 -15.54 6.36
CA ARG A 307 -2.51 -14.65 6.87
C ARG A 307 -2.15 -14.98 8.32
N SER A 308 -3.17 -15.15 9.18
CA SER A 308 -2.96 -15.54 10.58
C SER A 308 -2.25 -16.90 10.71
N LEU A 309 -2.60 -17.88 9.88
CA LEU A 309 -1.94 -19.19 9.88
C LEU A 309 -0.49 -19.11 9.38
N ALA A 310 -0.22 -18.30 8.36
CA ALA A 310 1.13 -18.10 7.84
C ALA A 310 2.07 -17.48 8.87
N LEU A 311 1.60 -16.48 9.62
CA LEU A 311 2.44 -15.80 10.62
C LEU A 311 2.60 -16.59 11.92
N HIS A 312 1.54 -17.25 12.40
CA HIS A 312 1.57 -17.85 13.75
C HIS A 312 1.79 -19.35 13.76
N ALA A 313 1.39 -20.05 12.69
CA ALA A 313 1.53 -21.51 12.58
C ALA A 313 2.60 -21.92 11.55
N GLY A 314 3.25 -20.96 10.88
CA GLY A 314 4.23 -21.22 9.83
C GLY A 314 3.62 -21.93 8.60
N LYS A 315 2.28 -21.94 8.46
CA LYS A 315 1.60 -22.61 7.35
C LYS A 315 1.45 -21.63 6.18
N PRO A 316 2.19 -21.78 5.07
CA PRO A 316 2.17 -20.81 3.98
C PRO A 316 0.79 -20.71 3.32
N PHE A 317 0.57 -19.62 2.57
CA PHE A 317 -0.62 -19.51 1.72
C PHE A 317 -0.72 -20.70 0.75
N PRO A 318 -1.95 -21.18 0.45
CA PRO A 318 -2.16 -22.27 -0.49
C PRO A 318 -1.45 -22.02 -1.82
N GLN A 319 -0.70 -23.02 -2.30
CA GLN A 319 0.10 -22.86 -3.53
C GLN A 319 -0.71 -22.41 -4.75
N PRO A 320 -1.97 -22.83 -4.95
CA PRO A 320 -2.83 -22.30 -6.01
C PRO A 320 -3.06 -20.78 -5.96
N MET A 321 -3.08 -20.17 -4.77
CA MET A 321 -3.22 -18.72 -4.60
C MET A 321 -1.91 -17.97 -4.89
N CYS A 322 -0.79 -18.68 -4.87
CA CYS A 322 0.56 -18.20 -5.13
C CYS A 322 1.05 -18.50 -6.56
N SER A 323 0.17 -19.02 -7.41
CA SER A 323 0.48 -19.36 -8.80
C SER A 323 -0.06 -18.29 -9.76
N PRO A 324 0.51 -18.18 -10.96
CA PRO A 324 -0.09 -17.38 -12.03
C PRO A 324 -1.56 -17.77 -12.26
N PRO A 325 -2.45 -16.80 -12.52
CA PRO A 325 -3.83 -17.10 -12.91
C PRO A 325 -3.84 -17.91 -14.21
N ASP A 326 -4.77 -18.88 -14.31
CA ASP A 326 -5.06 -19.52 -15.59
C ASP A 326 -5.50 -18.45 -16.58
N ASN A 327 -4.97 -18.48 -17.81
CA ASN A 327 -5.22 -17.47 -18.83
C ASN A 327 -5.96 -18.02 -20.07
N TYR A 328 -6.34 -19.30 -20.09
CA TYR A 328 -6.94 -19.95 -21.27
C TYR A 328 -8.26 -19.29 -21.69
N PHE A 329 -9.05 -18.82 -20.71
CA PHE A 329 -10.32 -18.13 -20.94
C PHE A 329 -10.30 -16.68 -20.43
N GLY A 330 -9.14 -16.03 -20.48
CA GLY A 330 -8.85 -14.79 -19.75
C GLY A 330 -8.32 -15.11 -18.34
N LEU A 331 -7.84 -14.08 -17.64
CA LEU A 331 -7.23 -14.23 -16.32
C LEU A 331 -8.28 -14.70 -15.31
N ALA A 332 -8.23 -15.97 -14.92
CA ALA A 332 -9.10 -16.56 -13.91
C ALA A 332 -9.07 -15.71 -12.64
N GLU A 333 -10.19 -15.64 -11.93
CA GLU A 333 -10.28 -14.91 -10.66
C GLU A 333 -10.09 -15.84 -9.46
N GLN A 334 -10.62 -17.05 -9.59
CA GLN A 334 -10.46 -18.12 -8.62
C GLN A 334 -9.06 -18.75 -8.73
N ALA A 335 -8.51 -19.16 -7.59
CA ALA A 335 -7.27 -19.96 -7.59
C ALA A 335 -7.54 -21.45 -7.89
N ILE A 336 -8.73 -21.93 -7.52
CA ILE A 336 -9.23 -23.27 -7.82
C ILE A 336 -10.69 -23.16 -8.24
N LEU A 337 -11.04 -23.76 -9.38
CA LEU A 337 -12.42 -23.78 -9.86
C LEU A 337 -13.33 -24.60 -8.93
N PRO A 338 -14.56 -24.15 -8.67
CA PRO A 338 -15.54 -24.93 -7.95
C PRO A 338 -15.93 -26.18 -8.74
N PRO A 339 -16.44 -27.21 -8.06
CA PRO A 339 -16.94 -28.41 -8.70
C PRO A 339 -18.07 -28.12 -9.70
N THR A 340 -18.02 -28.75 -10.87
CA THR A 340 -19.13 -28.76 -11.85
C THR A 340 -20.05 -29.97 -11.68
N SER A 341 -19.74 -30.87 -10.76
CA SER A 341 -20.48 -32.10 -10.44
C SER A 341 -20.36 -32.42 -8.95
N ASN A 342 -20.85 -33.57 -8.48
CA ASN A 342 -20.69 -33.98 -7.07
C ASN A 342 -19.22 -34.26 -6.66
N PHE A 343 -18.27 -34.20 -7.61
CA PHE A 343 -16.84 -34.35 -7.33
C PHE A 343 -16.21 -32.99 -7.00
N THR A 344 -15.61 -32.83 -5.82
CA THR A 344 -14.87 -31.62 -5.45
C THR A 344 -13.44 -31.69 -6.01
N PRO A 345 -13.09 -30.92 -7.05
CA PRO A 345 -11.73 -30.92 -7.57
C PRO A 345 -10.80 -30.35 -6.49
N LEU A 346 -9.77 -31.13 -6.18
CA LEU A 346 -8.64 -30.68 -5.36
C LEU A 346 -7.47 -30.37 -6.27
N LYS A 347 -6.79 -29.26 -6.01
CA LYS A 347 -5.48 -29.00 -6.62
C LYS A 347 -4.42 -29.47 -5.64
N SER A 348 -3.65 -30.49 -6.01
CA SER A 348 -2.59 -31.06 -5.19
C SER A 348 -1.21 -30.71 -5.75
N THR A 349 -0.28 -30.34 -4.86
CA THR A 349 1.13 -30.15 -5.18
C THR A 349 1.95 -30.07 -3.89
N LEU A 350 3.25 -30.39 -3.98
CA LEU A 350 4.21 -30.28 -2.87
C LEU A 350 3.73 -30.94 -1.56
N GLY A 351 3.04 -32.07 -1.65
CA GLY A 351 2.56 -32.82 -0.48
C GLY A 351 1.29 -32.28 0.18
N ALA A 352 0.60 -31.31 -0.43
CA ALA A 352 -0.66 -30.77 0.07
C ALA A 352 -1.73 -30.72 -1.03
N SER A 353 -2.99 -30.55 -0.61
CA SER A 353 -4.14 -30.41 -1.51
C SER A 353 -5.12 -29.40 -0.94
N TRP A 354 -5.76 -28.63 -1.82
CA TRP A 354 -6.72 -27.60 -1.44
C TRP A 354 -7.97 -27.66 -2.30
N SER A 355 -9.10 -27.31 -1.70
CA SER A 355 -10.37 -27.08 -2.38
C SER A 355 -10.55 -25.60 -2.73
N HIS A 356 -11.54 -25.29 -3.58
CA HIS A 356 -11.94 -23.90 -3.90
C HIS A 356 -12.36 -23.08 -2.66
N LYS A 357 -12.77 -23.71 -1.56
CA LYS A 357 -13.08 -23.01 -0.30
C LYS A 357 -11.83 -22.59 0.46
N GLU A 358 -10.75 -23.37 0.35
CA GLU A 358 -9.47 -23.09 1.01
C GLU A 358 -8.57 -22.17 0.20
N ALA A 359 -8.75 -22.14 -1.13
CA ALA A 359 -8.03 -21.28 -2.06
C ALA A 359 -9.02 -20.53 -2.98
N PRO A 360 -9.73 -19.51 -2.43
CA PRO A 360 -10.88 -18.91 -3.12
C PRO A 360 -10.50 -17.99 -4.29
N ILE A 361 -9.36 -17.29 -4.21
CA ILE A 361 -8.92 -16.33 -5.22
C ILE A 361 -7.40 -16.40 -5.42
N ASN A 362 -6.92 -15.98 -6.59
CA ASN A 362 -5.48 -15.80 -6.83
C ASN A 362 -4.99 -14.40 -6.40
N LEU A 363 -3.66 -14.25 -6.30
CA LEU A 363 -3.03 -13.01 -5.88
C LEU A 363 -3.33 -11.84 -6.82
N ASN A 364 -3.47 -12.09 -8.13
CA ASN A 364 -3.81 -11.06 -9.11
C ASN A 364 -5.16 -10.39 -8.83
N VAL A 365 -6.16 -11.18 -8.43
CA VAL A 365 -7.47 -10.63 -8.02
C VAL A 365 -7.37 -9.88 -6.70
N PHE A 366 -6.65 -10.43 -5.73
CA PHE A 366 -6.50 -9.73 -4.45
C PHE A 366 -5.75 -8.42 -4.61
N PHE A 367 -4.80 -8.34 -5.56
CA PHE A 367 -4.14 -7.10 -5.94
C PHE A 367 -5.16 -6.06 -6.44
N HIS A 368 -6.05 -6.42 -7.36
CA HIS A 368 -7.11 -5.53 -7.84
C HIS A 368 -7.99 -5.03 -6.69
N MET A 369 -8.42 -5.94 -5.81
CA MET A 369 -9.22 -5.58 -4.64
C MET A 369 -8.50 -4.59 -3.74
N THR A 370 -7.25 -4.90 -3.38
CA THR A 370 -6.43 -4.09 -2.47
C THR A 370 -6.15 -2.71 -3.07
N HIS A 371 -5.77 -2.65 -4.36
CA HIS A 371 -5.53 -1.40 -5.08
C HIS A 371 -6.77 -0.49 -5.05
N SER A 372 -7.94 -1.05 -5.34
CA SER A 372 -9.21 -0.31 -5.38
C SER A 372 -9.64 0.16 -3.99
N ILE A 373 -9.62 -0.73 -2.99
CA ILE A 373 -9.97 -0.43 -1.59
C ILE A 373 -9.11 0.73 -1.06
N LEU A 374 -7.78 0.61 -1.19
CA LEU A 374 -6.86 1.63 -0.69
C LEU A 374 -7.00 2.98 -1.43
N ASN A 375 -7.31 2.97 -2.74
CA ASN A 375 -7.56 4.22 -3.46
C ASN A 375 -8.89 4.88 -3.09
N LYS A 376 -9.95 4.08 -2.84
CA LYS A 376 -11.22 4.61 -2.32
C LYS A 376 -11.03 5.21 -0.93
N TRP A 377 -10.28 4.52 -0.07
CA TRP A 377 -9.90 5.03 1.25
C TRP A 377 -9.07 6.31 1.16
N TRP A 378 -7.99 6.34 0.38
CA TRP A 378 -7.16 7.54 0.20
C TRP A 378 -8.00 8.73 -0.27
N LYS A 379 -8.89 8.55 -1.26
CA LYS A 379 -9.82 9.61 -1.68
C LYS A 379 -10.68 10.12 -0.53
N SER A 380 -11.20 9.23 0.33
CA SER A 380 -12.03 9.62 1.47
C SER A 380 -11.30 10.46 2.52
N LEU A 381 -9.96 10.40 2.58
CA LEU A 381 -9.17 11.21 3.52
C LEU A 381 -9.25 12.71 3.22
N TYR A 382 -9.61 13.10 1.99
CA TYR A 382 -9.81 14.51 1.61
C TYR A 382 -11.25 15.00 1.86
N SER A 383 -12.18 14.12 2.21
CA SER A 383 -13.60 14.45 2.42
C SER A 383 -13.98 14.51 3.90
N LYS A 384 -13.02 14.38 4.81
CA LYS A 384 -13.22 14.60 6.25
C LYS A 384 -13.15 16.11 6.53
N GLU A 385 -14.26 16.82 6.32
CA GLU A 385 -14.49 18.15 6.92
C GLU A 385 -15.33 18.01 8.18
#